data_AF-A0A8J5W690-F1
#
_entry.id   AF-A0A8J5W690-F1
#
_cell.length_a   1.000
_cell.length_b   1.000
_cell.length_c   1.000
_cell.angle_alpha   90.00
_cell.angle_beta   90.00
_cell.angle_gamma   90.00
#
_symmetry.space_group_name_H-M   'P 1'
#
loop_
_entity.id
_entity.type
_entity.pdbx_description
1 polymer ?
#
loop_
_entity_poly.entity_id
_entity_poly.type
_entity_poly.pdbx_seq_one_letter_code
_entity_poly.pdbx_strand_id
1 'polypeptide(L)'
;MELATGRRAVDGGEEECLVEWGRRMAKEGWPAKEEASSNTVLWDLFTLGMRCTADAPQERPDMPDVLASLLDISQSGGASSSSHSDGGAGE
;
A
#
# COMPACT_ATOMS: atom_id res chain seq x y z
N MET A 1 5.49 -1.59 -5.96
CA MET A 1 6.00 -2.47 -4.88
C MET A 1 7.32 -1.97 -4.33
N GLU A 2 8.33 -1.67 -5.15
CA GLU A 2 9.63 -1.15 -4.65
C GLU A 2 9.49 0.06 -3.72
N LEU A 3 8.61 1.01 -4.07
CA LEU A 3 8.29 2.17 -3.22
C LEU A 3 7.71 1.81 -1.85
N ALA A 4 6.89 0.76 -1.78
CA ALA A 4 6.21 0.35 -0.55
C ALA A 4 7.12 -0.46 0.38
N THR A 5 8.11 -1.16 -0.18
CA THR A 5 8.95 -2.12 0.53
C THR A 5 10.39 -1.65 0.71
N GLY A 6 10.83 -0.64 -0.04
CA GLY A 6 12.23 -0.21 -0.11
C GLY A 6 13.17 -1.25 -0.77
N ARG A 7 12.63 -2.34 -1.31
CA ARG A 7 13.38 -3.42 -1.96
C ARG A 7 13.41 -3.21 -3.46
N ARG A 8 14.49 -3.65 -4.11
CA ARG A 8 14.59 -3.67 -5.56
C ARG A 8 13.76 -4.79 -6.16
N ALA A 9 13.28 -4.60 -7.38
CA ALA A 9 12.44 -5.59 -8.07
C ALA A 9 13.19 -6.90 -8.37
N VAL A 10 14.45 -6.77 -8.79
CA VAL A 10 15.41 -7.84 -9.02
C VAL A 10 16.79 -7.26 -8.74
N ASP A 11 17.50 -7.79 -7.75
CA ASP A 11 18.95 -7.61 -7.67
C ASP A 11 19.61 -8.82 -8.34
N GLY A 12 20.55 -8.60 -9.26
CA GLY A 12 21.17 -9.63 -10.12
C GLY A 12 21.95 -10.73 -9.39
N GLY A 13 21.78 -10.88 -8.07
CA GLY A 13 22.29 -11.97 -7.24
C GLY A 13 21.29 -12.45 -6.17
N GLU A 14 20.03 -12.00 -6.17
CA GLU A 14 18.98 -12.50 -5.27
C GLU A 14 18.28 -13.74 -5.85
N GLU A 15 17.93 -14.68 -4.98
CA GLU A 15 17.26 -15.94 -5.37
C GLU A 15 15.74 -15.78 -5.59
N GLU A 16 15.12 -14.73 -5.02
CA GLU A 16 13.69 -14.43 -5.13
C GLU A 16 13.46 -13.03 -5.69
N CYS A 17 12.55 -12.89 -6.66
CA CYS A 17 12.12 -11.56 -7.12
C CYS A 17 11.15 -10.92 -6.12
N LEU A 18 10.96 -9.60 -6.21
CA LEU A 18 10.10 -8.86 -5.28
C LEU A 18 8.64 -9.38 -5.23
N VAL A 19 8.14 -9.94 -6.33
CA VAL A 19 6.80 -10.55 -6.39
C VAL A 19 6.75 -11.86 -5.61
N GLU A 20 7.77 -12.71 -5.74
CA GLU A 20 7.87 -13.97 -4.99
C GLU A 20 8.01 -13.71 -3.49
N TRP A 21 8.89 -12.78 -3.11
CA TRP A 21 9.01 -12.27 -1.75
C TRP A 21 7.65 -11.78 -1.25
N GLY A 22 6.96 -10.95 -2.05
CA GLY A 22 5.67 -10.38 -1.66
C GLY A 22 4.59 -11.44 -1.40
N ARG A 23 4.53 -12.49 -2.22
CA ARG A 23 3.60 -13.61 -2.02
C ARG A 23 3.90 -14.39 -0.75
N ARG A 24 5.17 -14.61 -0.45
CA ARG A 24 5.60 -15.27 0.78
C ARG A 24 5.20 -14.45 2.01
N MET A 25 5.50 -13.16 2.00
CA MET A 25 5.13 -12.25 3.09
C MET A 25 3.62 -12.13 3.29
N ALA A 26 2.83 -12.12 2.20
CA ALA A 26 1.37 -12.11 2.29
C ALA A 26 0.82 -13.40 2.96
N LYS A 27 1.42 -14.56 2.71
CA LYS A 27 1.09 -15.82 3.40
C LYS A 27 1.50 -15.81 4.86
N GLU A 28 2.62 -15.16 5.18
CA GLU A 28 3.16 -15.02 6.54
C GLU A 28 2.42 -13.95 7.38
N GLY A 29 1.49 -13.20 6.77
CA GLY A 29 0.69 -12.20 7.47
C GLY A 29 1.42 -10.87 7.71
N TRP A 30 2.35 -10.50 6.83
CA TRP A 30 2.89 -9.13 6.76
C TRP A 30 1.74 -8.13 6.52
N PRO A 31 1.77 -6.92 7.12
CA PRO A 31 2.73 -6.46 8.11
C PRO A 31 2.50 -7.14 9.45
N ALA A 32 3.56 -7.44 10.20
CA ALA A 32 3.41 -7.95 11.56
C ALA A 32 2.54 -6.98 12.36
N LYS A 33 1.49 -7.53 13.00
CA LYS A 33 0.37 -6.82 13.62
C LYS A 33 0.76 -5.74 14.65
N GLU A 34 2.01 -5.76 15.14
CA GLU A 34 2.57 -4.79 16.10
C GLU A 34 3.11 -3.50 15.46
N GLU A 35 3.46 -3.49 14.17
CA GLU A 35 4.00 -2.32 13.42
C GLU A 35 2.90 -1.60 12.60
N ALA A 36 1.69 -2.17 12.53
CA ALA A 36 0.62 -1.76 11.62
C ALA A 36 -0.10 -0.46 12.02
N SER A 37 0.12 0.07 13.23
CA SER A 37 -0.59 1.26 13.71
C SER A 37 -0.13 2.58 13.08
N SER A 38 0.98 2.59 12.31
CA SER A 38 1.50 3.81 11.66
C SER A 38 1.71 3.72 10.14
N ASN A 39 1.55 2.56 9.49
CA ASN A 39 1.92 2.39 8.08
C ASN A 39 0.83 1.73 7.21
N THR A 40 -0.44 2.12 7.41
CA THR A 40 -1.57 1.65 6.58
C THR A 40 -1.37 1.96 5.09
N VAL A 41 -0.88 3.16 4.77
CA VAL A 41 -0.63 3.61 3.39
C VAL A 41 0.36 2.71 2.64
N LEU A 42 1.46 2.30 3.29
CA LEU A 42 2.46 1.43 2.67
C LEU A 42 1.90 0.03 2.45
N TRP A 43 1.07 -0.46 3.38
CA TRP A 43 0.39 -1.75 3.24
C TRP A 43 -0.63 -1.75 2.09
N ASP A 44 -1.42 -0.68 1.97
CA ASP A 44 -2.40 -0.56 0.89
C ASP A 44 -1.70 -0.46 -0.47
N LEU A 45 -0.61 0.30 -0.55
CA LEU A 45 0.20 0.39 -1.77
C LEU A 45 0.86 -0.94 -2.13
N PHE A 46 1.32 -1.70 -1.14
CA PHE A 46 1.84 -3.05 -1.33
C PHE A 46 0.75 -4.00 -1.84
N THR A 47 -0.43 -3.99 -1.22
CA THR A 47 -1.58 -4.82 -1.61
C THR A 47 -2.06 -4.51 -3.02
N LEU A 48 -2.11 -3.24 -3.40
CA LEU A 48 -2.40 -2.82 -4.78
C LEU A 48 -1.34 -3.35 -5.74
N GLY A 49 -0.06 -3.23 -5.38
CA GLY A 49 1.05 -3.79 -6.16
C GLY A 49 0.91 -5.30 -6.40
N MET A 50 0.52 -6.06 -5.37
CA MET A 50 0.28 -7.50 -5.47
C MET A 50 -0.82 -7.82 -6.50
N ARG A 51 -1.94 -7.09 -6.47
CA ARG A 51 -3.04 -7.23 -7.44
C ARG A 51 -2.59 -6.94 -8.88
N CYS A 52 -1.80 -5.89 -9.09
CA CYS A 52 -1.24 -5.56 -10.41
C CYS A 52 -0.32 -6.67 -10.97
N THR A 53 0.23 -7.50 -10.10
CA THR A 53 1.13 -8.64 -10.43
C THR A 53 0.47 -10.01 -10.30
N ALA A 54 -0.87 -10.07 -10.30
CA ALA A 54 -1.60 -11.34 -10.26
C ALA A 54 -1.17 -12.26 -11.43
N ASP A 55 -1.10 -13.57 -11.20
CA ASP A 55 -0.67 -14.53 -12.24
C ASP A 55 -1.61 -14.49 -13.44
N ALA A 56 -2.90 -14.56 -13.14
CA ALA A 56 -3.98 -14.48 -14.11
C ALA A 56 -4.15 -13.04 -14.62
N PRO A 57 -4.04 -12.78 -15.94
CA PRO A 57 -4.23 -11.44 -16.50
C PRO A 57 -5.59 -10.82 -16.17
N GLN A 58 -6.65 -11.63 -16.10
CA GLN A 58 -8.01 -11.19 -15.78
C GLN A 58 -8.21 -10.78 -14.31
N GLU A 59 -7.28 -11.12 -13.42
CA GLU A 59 -7.31 -10.70 -12.02
C GLU A 59 -6.60 -9.36 -11.81
N ARG A 60 -5.87 -8.88 -12.82
CA ARG A 60 -5.16 -7.60 -12.75
C ARG A 60 -6.17 -6.47 -12.98
N PRO A 61 -6.19 -5.44 -12.12
CA PRO A 61 -6.98 -4.25 -12.38
C PRO A 61 -6.48 -3.56 -13.66
N ASP A 62 -7.37 -2.86 -14.34
CA ASP A 62 -6.97 -1.96 -15.41
C ASP A 62 -6.33 -0.68 -14.83
N MET A 63 -5.69 0.13 -15.68
CA MET A 63 -5.01 1.34 -15.20
C MET A 63 -5.97 2.39 -14.59
N PRO A 64 -7.21 2.59 -15.09
CA PRO A 64 -8.23 3.38 -14.40
C PRO A 64 -8.50 2.94 -12.95
N ASP A 65 -8.70 1.64 -12.72
CA ASP A 65 -8.96 1.08 -11.37
C ASP A 65 -7.73 1.24 -10.47
N VAL A 66 -6.52 1.08 -11.02
CA VAL A 66 -5.27 1.34 -10.30
C VAL A 66 -5.18 2.81 -9.88
N LEU A 67 -5.49 3.76 -10.77
CA LEU A 67 -5.48 5.18 -10.45
C LEU A 67 -6.51 5.52 -9.37
N ALA A 68 -7.73 5.01 -9.47
CA ALA A 68 -8.77 5.22 -8.47
C ALA A 68 -8.32 4.72 -7.08
N SER A 69 -7.71 3.53 -7.03
CA SER A 69 -7.16 2.96 -5.79
C SER A 69 -6.03 3.82 -5.20
N LEU A 70 -5.12 4.33 -6.04
CA LEU A 70 -4.03 5.22 -5.60
C LEU A 70 -4.56 6.53 -5.01
N LEU A 71 -5.61 7.10 -5.61
CA LEU A 71 -6.24 8.32 -5.10
C LEU A 71 -6.91 8.08 -3.75
N ASP A 72 -7.57 6.95 -3.54
CA ASP A 72 -8.18 6.57 -2.26
C ASP A 72 -7.13 6.41 -1.15
N ILE A 73 -6.03 5.72 -1.46
CA ILE A 73 -4.87 5.58 -0.56
C ILE A 73 -4.29 6.94 -0.19
N SER A 74 -4.16 7.85 -1.15
CA SER A 74 -3.61 9.21 -0.91
C SER A 74 -4.47 10.04 0.04
N GLN A 75 -5.79 9.90 -0.03
CA GLN A 75 -6.73 10.62 0.82
C GLN A 75 -6.72 10.08 2.26
N SER A 76 -6.57 8.76 2.40
CA SER A 76 -6.49 8.08 3.70
C SER A 76 -5.25 8.47 4.52
N GLY A 77 -4.15 8.83 3.85
CA GLY A 77 -2.94 9.36 4.51
C GLY A 77 -3.00 10.84 4.89
N GLY A 78 -3.96 11.60 4.36
CA GLY A 78 -4.08 13.05 4.55
C GLY A 78 -5.05 13.51 5.64
N ALA A 79 -5.84 12.61 6.22
CA ALA A 79 -6.92 12.95 7.15
C ALA A 79 -6.47 13.34 8.58
N SER A 80 -5.16 13.35 8.86
CA SER A 80 -4.63 13.55 10.22
C SER A 80 -4.42 15.03 10.64
N SER A 81 -4.77 16.04 9.84
CA SER A 81 -4.39 17.43 10.19
C SER A 81 -5.31 18.57 9.73
N SER A 82 -6.63 18.46 9.90
CA SER A 82 -7.47 19.67 9.86
C SER A 82 -8.70 19.60 10.75
N SER A 83 -8.50 19.50 12.07
CA SER A 83 -9.48 20.00 13.04
C SER A 83 -9.26 21.51 13.23
N HIS A 84 -9.89 22.32 12.36
CA HIS A 84 -10.11 23.74 12.65
C HIS A 84 -11.17 23.82 13.76
N SER A 85 -10.74 24.04 15.01
CA SER A 85 -11.64 24.42 16.10
C SER A 85 -12.00 25.89 15.94
N ASP A 86 -13.15 26.16 15.34
CA ASP A 86 -13.76 27.49 15.36
C ASP A 86 -14.47 27.67 16.71
N GLY A 87 -13.87 28.47 17.57
CA GLY A 87 -14.42 28.86 18.86
C GLY A 87 -15.42 30.01 18.69
N GLY A 88 -16.70 29.66 18.62
CA GLY A 88 -17.79 30.64 18.71
C GLY A 88 -18.25 30.83 20.16
N ALA A 89 -17.79 31.90 20.80
CA ALA A 89 -18.38 32.44 22.02
C ALA A 89 -19.30 33.63 21.67
N GLY A 90 -20.54 33.59 22.13
CA GLY A 90 -21.56 34.65 22.04
C GLY A 90 -22.95 33.99 22.14
N GLU A 91 -23.88 34.36 23.01
CA GLU A 91 -24.04 35.46 23.98
C GLU A 91 -24.70 34.90 25.26
#